data_AF-M7WID8-F1
#
_entry.id   AF-M7WID8-F1
#
_cell.length_a   1.000
_cell.length_b   1.000
_cell.length_c   1.000
_cell.angle_alpha   90.00
_cell.angle_beta   90.00
_cell.angle_gamma   90.00
#
_symmetry.space_group_name_H-M   'P 1'
#
loop_
_entity.id
_entity.type
_entity.pdbx_description
1 polymer ?
#
loop_
_entity_poly.entity_id
_entity_poly.type
_entity_poly.pdbx_seq_one_letter_code
_entity_poly.pdbx_strand_id
1 'polypeptide(L)'
;MSSIHCIIFIIFITTTLSNYCQAPLPKVVSVPKGYNLIFVQTLTRHGDRSPMNSFDQDDAFYNCSGITLSSVRESDSIGKAGDTIRINVIDKNTNPYAKNFMWKGNCEASQLTVKGIRQHHNLGIYQRKKYLDMGFLPVEYDPRKIYIRSTERSRTIQSSQAFSQTFYPPETRLQEKIIPIYVVPKDIEIMFPNRDLCSEISKREKDTYKIALVNQTRLSIQHFEEKAIKILGFKSKHEWLEDYVDIMNCRICHNISLPCRNGECLTIEDYNQLWYQTQLENRYLFRTDGLAQLQIGLFLKELIDRAEMALNGTSSYVYEHYTGHDSTLLPYLALIGQDVFTWPPYASHIDIEIYSFERERYIRVVYNNEVVSLPICHQVDGFCKWEEYKDYLLKNGVVSLNECKPK
;
A
#
# COMPACT_ATOMS: atom_id res chain seq x y z
N MET A 1 23.18 -22.11 -28.96
CA MET A 1 21.88 -21.48 -28.65
C MET A 1 21.64 -21.32 -27.13
N SER A 2 22.67 -21.35 -26.27
CA SER A 2 22.53 -21.28 -24.80
C SER A 2 22.82 -19.90 -24.19
N SER A 3 23.41 -18.96 -24.94
CA SER A 3 23.86 -17.67 -24.39
C SER A 3 22.80 -16.56 -24.42
N ILE A 4 21.77 -16.67 -25.27
CA ILE A 4 20.73 -15.64 -25.43
C ILE A 4 19.68 -15.73 -24.32
N HIS A 5 19.35 -16.93 -23.83
CA HIS A 5 18.40 -17.11 -22.73
C HIS A 5 18.96 -16.61 -21.39
N CYS A 6 20.27 -16.72 -21.16
CA CYS A 6 20.90 -16.25 -19.93
C CYS A 6 20.93 -14.71 -19.85
N ILE A 7 21.14 -14.02 -20.98
CA ILE A 7 21.13 -12.56 -21.06
C ILE A 7 19.72 -11.97 -20.85
N ILE A 8 18.68 -12.60 -21.41
CA ILE A 8 17.28 -12.17 -21.21
C ILE A 8 16.87 -12.32 -19.74
N PHE A 9 17.29 -13.40 -19.08
CA PHE A 9 17.00 -13.64 -17.66
C PHE A 9 17.68 -12.60 -16.75
N ILE A 10 18.96 -12.27 -17.02
CA ILE A 10 19.71 -11.27 -16.24
C ILE A 10 19.15 -9.84 -16.41
N ILE A 11 18.72 -9.46 -17.63
CA ILE A 11 18.11 -8.14 -17.87
C ILE A 11 16.77 -8.02 -17.14
N PHE A 12 15.91 -9.05 -17.17
CA PHE A 12 14.67 -9.05 -16.39
C PHE A 12 14.94 -8.93 -14.86
N ILE A 13 15.96 -9.61 -14.34
CA ILE A 13 16.30 -9.60 -12.90
C ILE A 13 16.77 -8.21 -12.41
N THR A 14 17.55 -7.47 -13.20
CA THR A 14 17.99 -6.11 -12.80
C THR A 14 16.85 -5.09 -12.78
N THR A 15 15.83 -5.27 -13.63
CA THR A 15 14.67 -4.35 -13.70
C THR A 15 13.62 -4.58 -12.61
N THR A 16 13.50 -5.80 -12.06
CA THR A 16 12.51 -6.11 -11.01
C THR A 16 12.93 -5.56 -9.64
N LEU A 17 14.24 -5.58 -9.33
CA LEU A 17 14.82 -5.04 -8.09
C LEU A 17 14.61 -3.52 -7.93
N SER A 18 14.73 -2.73 -9.00
CA SER A 18 14.50 -1.27 -8.93
C SER A 18 13.03 -0.91 -8.77
N ASN A 19 12.12 -1.78 -9.21
CA ASN A 19 10.70 -1.46 -9.33
C ASN A 19 9.94 -1.52 -7.99
N TYR A 20 10.36 -2.32 -7.01
CA TYR A 20 9.67 -2.39 -5.72
C TYR A 20 9.86 -1.14 -4.84
N CYS A 21 11.03 -0.51 -4.93
CA CYS A 21 11.42 0.52 -3.97
C CYS A 21 10.68 1.85 -4.15
N GLN A 22 10.01 2.07 -5.28
CA GLN A 22 9.28 3.29 -5.60
C GLN A 22 8.31 3.01 -6.75
N ALA A 23 7.02 3.25 -6.55
CA ALA A 23 6.05 3.30 -7.63
C ALA A 23 6.32 4.49 -8.58
N PRO A 24 5.96 4.40 -9.88
CA PRO A 24 6.09 5.53 -10.78
C PRO A 24 5.24 6.71 -10.28
N LEU A 25 5.68 7.94 -10.56
CA LEU A 25 4.94 9.14 -10.14
C LEU A 25 3.68 9.33 -11.01
N PRO A 26 2.56 9.80 -10.44
CA PRO A 26 1.32 10.02 -11.18
C PRO A 26 1.51 10.90 -12.42
N LYS A 27 0.88 10.51 -13.53
CA LYS A 27 0.80 11.31 -14.75
C LYS A 27 -0.62 11.25 -15.32
N VAL A 28 -0.95 12.22 -16.16
CA VAL A 28 -2.20 12.18 -16.94
C VAL A 28 -2.15 10.97 -17.87
N VAL A 29 -3.16 10.12 -17.76
CA VAL A 29 -3.40 9.01 -18.68
C VAL A 29 -4.44 9.45 -19.70
N SER A 30 -4.16 9.23 -20.99
CA SER A 30 -5.01 9.68 -22.09
C SER A 30 -6.48 9.32 -21.85
N VAL A 31 -7.38 10.30 -22.03
CA VAL A 31 -8.82 10.14 -21.89
C VAL A 31 -9.45 10.29 -23.27
N PRO A 32 -10.21 9.29 -23.75
CA PRO A 32 -11.02 9.39 -24.97
C PRO A 32 -11.91 10.65 -24.99
N LYS A 33 -12.09 11.21 -26.19
CA LYS A 33 -12.81 12.49 -26.36
C LYS A 33 -14.27 12.36 -25.89
N GLY A 34 -14.73 13.37 -25.14
CA GLY A 34 -16.12 13.49 -24.68
C GLY A 34 -16.35 12.98 -23.26
N TYR A 35 -15.45 12.16 -22.71
CA TYR A 35 -15.51 11.70 -21.33
C TYR A 35 -15.05 12.82 -20.39
N ASN A 36 -15.92 13.22 -19.46
CA ASN A 36 -15.63 14.25 -18.46
C ASN A 36 -15.46 13.60 -17.09
N LEU A 37 -14.30 13.80 -16.44
CA LEU A 37 -14.05 13.26 -15.11
C LEU A 37 -14.94 13.94 -14.07
N ILE A 38 -15.67 13.17 -13.27
CA ILE A 38 -16.63 13.69 -12.28
C ILE A 38 -16.36 13.25 -10.85
N PHE A 39 -15.65 12.13 -10.63
CA PHE A 39 -15.32 11.64 -9.29
C PHE A 39 -14.08 10.76 -9.30
N VAL A 40 -13.28 10.83 -8.23
CA VAL A 40 -12.06 10.02 -8.08
C VAL A 40 -11.92 9.50 -6.66
N GLN A 41 -11.62 8.21 -6.53
CA GLN A 41 -11.10 7.61 -5.30
C GLN A 41 -9.68 7.08 -5.56
N THR A 42 -8.69 7.60 -4.83
CA THR A 42 -7.31 7.14 -4.90
C THR A 42 -6.99 6.27 -3.70
N LEU A 43 -6.57 5.02 -3.93
CA LEU A 43 -6.03 4.13 -2.91
C LEU A 43 -4.50 4.16 -2.96
N THR A 44 -3.80 4.31 -1.84
CA THR A 44 -2.33 4.31 -1.80
C THR A 44 -1.75 3.34 -0.78
N ARG A 45 -0.63 2.71 -1.13
CA ARG A 45 0.25 2.04 -0.16
C ARG A 45 1.11 3.11 0.50
N HIS A 46 1.38 2.98 1.79
CA HIS A 46 2.39 3.80 2.47
C HIS A 46 3.76 3.80 1.78
N GLY A 47 4.60 4.77 2.14
CA GLY A 47 5.96 4.87 1.63
C GLY A 47 6.91 3.87 2.26
N ASP A 48 8.16 3.98 1.83
CA ASP A 48 9.33 3.26 2.32
C ASP A 48 9.45 3.36 3.85
N ARG A 49 9.73 2.23 4.49
CA ARG A 49 9.74 2.05 5.94
C ARG A 49 10.90 1.16 6.36
N SER A 50 11.20 1.15 7.65
CA SER A 50 12.02 0.11 8.25
C SER A 50 11.30 -1.27 8.21
N PRO A 51 12.04 -2.39 8.37
CA PRO A 51 11.47 -3.73 8.39
C PRO A 51 10.42 -3.93 9.49
N MET A 52 9.55 -4.92 9.32
CA MET A 52 8.59 -5.35 10.35
C MET A 52 9.25 -6.13 11.49
N ASN A 53 10.27 -6.93 11.16
CA ASN A 53 11.02 -7.74 12.11
C ASN A 53 12.48 -7.30 12.12
N SER A 54 13.09 -7.28 13.30
CA SER A 54 14.53 -7.16 13.49
C SER A 54 15.13 -8.53 13.77
N PHE A 55 16.46 -8.63 13.70
CA PHE A 55 17.19 -9.83 14.05
C PHE A 55 18.45 -9.52 14.85
N ASP A 56 19.00 -10.54 15.52
CA ASP A 56 20.22 -10.37 16.31
C ASP A 56 21.38 -9.91 15.42
N GLN A 57 22.09 -8.89 15.90
CA GLN A 57 23.22 -8.24 15.21
C GLN A 57 22.86 -7.54 13.90
N ASP A 58 21.60 -7.13 13.72
CA ASP A 58 21.19 -6.33 12.56
C ASP A 58 22.02 -5.03 12.48
N ASP A 59 22.78 -4.89 11.40
CA ASP A 59 23.72 -3.80 11.15
C ASP A 59 23.19 -2.70 10.23
N ALA A 60 21.96 -2.84 9.73
CA ALA A 60 21.33 -1.86 8.86
C ALA A 60 21.19 -0.50 9.56
N PHE A 61 21.23 0.59 8.80
CA PHE A 61 20.94 1.92 9.31
C PHE A 61 19.71 2.48 8.60
N TYR A 62 18.65 2.79 9.36
CA TYR A 62 17.46 3.45 8.83
C TYR A 62 17.26 4.83 9.48
N ASN A 63 16.88 5.81 8.65
CA ASN A 63 16.68 7.20 9.08
C ASN A 63 15.20 7.58 9.08
N CYS A 64 14.67 7.87 10.27
CA CYS A 64 13.28 8.29 10.52
C CYS A 64 13.18 9.71 11.10
N SER A 65 14.25 10.52 10.99
CA SER A 65 14.35 11.86 11.60
C SER A 65 13.39 12.92 11.04
N GLY A 66 12.59 12.60 10.03
CA GLY A 66 11.60 13.51 9.41
C GLY A 66 10.21 13.44 10.04
N ILE A 67 10.02 12.58 11.04
CA ILE A 67 8.75 12.40 11.75
C ILE A 67 8.81 13.17 13.06
N THR A 68 7.91 14.14 13.21
CA THR A 68 7.56 14.71 14.50
C THR A 68 6.20 14.15 14.90
N LEU A 69 6.15 13.34 15.95
CA LEU A 69 4.87 12.92 16.53
C LEU A 69 4.15 14.18 17.00
N SER A 70 2.87 14.31 16.60
CA SER A 70 2.05 15.52 16.75
C SER A 70 2.27 16.22 18.08
N SER A 71 2.54 17.53 18.03
CA SER A 71 2.69 18.33 19.24
C SER A 71 1.41 18.36 20.05
N VAL A 72 1.46 17.98 21.33
CA VAL A 72 0.35 18.16 22.26
C VAL A 72 0.23 19.66 22.60
N ARG A 73 -0.99 20.20 22.55
CA ARG A 73 -1.29 21.60 22.91
C ARG A 73 -2.50 21.65 23.84
N GLU A 74 -2.42 22.50 24.86
CA GLU A 74 -3.47 22.69 25.86
C GLU A 74 -4.65 23.55 25.34
N SER A 75 -4.50 24.22 24.19
CA SER A 75 -5.59 24.98 23.53
C SER A 75 -5.40 25.04 22.00
N ASP A 76 -6.45 25.45 21.29
CA ASP A 76 -6.47 25.74 19.83
C ASP A 76 -5.57 26.92 19.42
N SER A 77 -4.77 27.47 20.34
CA SER A 77 -3.88 28.59 20.05
C SER A 77 -2.72 28.15 19.12
N ILE A 78 -2.68 28.79 17.95
CA ILE A 78 -1.70 28.55 16.89
C ILE A 78 -0.36 29.15 17.33
N GLY A 79 0.58 28.31 17.78
CA GLY A 79 1.90 28.77 18.23
C GLY A 79 3.01 27.72 18.10
N LYS A 80 4.20 28.18 17.66
CA LYS A 80 5.41 27.45 17.22
C LYS A 80 6.05 26.45 18.21
N ALA A 81 5.53 26.29 19.43
CA ALA A 81 6.16 25.44 20.45
C ALA A 81 6.18 23.96 20.05
N GLY A 82 5.16 23.52 19.32
CA GLY A 82 5.04 22.14 18.86
C GLY A 82 6.14 21.66 17.91
N ASP A 83 6.75 22.57 17.16
CA ASP A 83 7.80 22.25 16.18
C ASP A 83 9.18 22.03 16.84
N THR A 84 9.27 22.23 18.16
CA THR A 84 10.54 22.12 18.92
C THR A 84 10.68 20.81 19.69
N ILE A 85 9.64 19.98 19.74
CA ILE A 85 9.65 18.71 20.49
C ILE A 85 9.82 17.57 19.49
N ARG A 86 10.85 16.74 19.71
CA ARG A 86 11.12 15.55 18.91
C ARG A 86 11.07 14.31 19.79
N ILE A 87 10.41 13.27 19.28
CA ILE A 87 10.46 11.94 19.88
C ILE A 87 11.60 11.18 19.21
N ASN A 88 12.59 10.79 20.01
CA ASN A 88 13.73 10.01 19.55
C ASN A 88 13.57 8.57 20.06
N VAL A 89 13.83 7.63 19.16
CA VAL A 89 13.88 6.20 19.50
C VAL A 89 15.17 5.94 20.27
N ILE A 90 15.07 5.27 21.41
CA ILE A 90 16.24 4.81 22.18
C ILE A 90 16.91 3.70 21.37
N ASP A 91 18.16 3.94 20.98
CA ASP A 91 18.90 3.09 20.06
C ASP A 91 19.87 2.12 20.77
N LYS A 92 20.64 1.37 19.97
CA LYS A 92 21.68 0.45 20.46
C LYS A 92 22.77 1.12 21.30
N ASN A 93 22.98 2.43 21.15
CA ASN A 93 24.02 3.16 21.90
C ASN A 93 23.55 3.45 23.33
N THR A 94 22.24 3.50 23.54
CA THR A 94 21.62 3.98 24.79
C THR A 94 20.92 2.87 25.56
N ASN A 95 20.53 1.76 24.92
CA ASN A 95 19.98 0.59 25.57
C ASN A 95 20.71 -0.72 25.17
N PRO A 96 21.35 -1.45 26.09
CA PRO A 96 22.08 -2.67 25.74
C PRO A 96 21.17 -3.80 25.23
N TYR A 97 19.89 -3.82 25.60
CA TYR A 97 18.92 -4.80 25.10
C TYR A 97 18.58 -4.55 23.62
N ALA A 98 18.65 -3.30 23.14
CA ALA A 98 18.38 -2.97 21.75
C ALA A 98 19.31 -3.66 20.75
N LYS A 99 20.51 -4.11 21.18
CA LYS A 99 21.45 -4.82 20.31
C LYS A 99 20.81 -6.04 19.61
N ASN A 100 19.90 -6.73 20.30
CA ASN A 100 19.25 -7.96 19.85
C ASN A 100 17.87 -7.73 19.22
N PHE A 101 17.33 -6.50 19.29
CA PHE A 101 15.94 -6.22 18.96
C PHE A 101 15.73 -5.03 18.01
N MET A 102 16.79 -4.38 17.54
CA MET A 102 16.68 -3.34 16.51
C MET A 102 17.90 -3.31 15.59
N TRP A 103 17.81 -2.52 14.53
CA TRP A 103 18.92 -2.09 13.66
C TRP A 103 19.60 -0.83 14.22
N LYS A 104 20.60 -0.29 13.52
CA LYS A 104 21.18 1.03 13.80
C LYS A 104 20.26 2.14 13.29
N GLY A 105 20.51 3.37 13.74
CA GLY A 105 19.72 4.54 13.36
C GLY A 105 18.60 4.81 14.36
N ASN A 106 17.53 5.44 13.91
CA ASN A 106 16.50 6.01 14.79
C ASN A 106 15.07 5.64 14.38
N CYS A 107 14.91 4.49 13.74
CA CYS A 107 13.61 3.94 13.37
C CYS A 107 13.19 2.81 14.33
N GLU A 108 11.94 2.83 14.78
CA GLU A 108 11.23 1.65 15.29
C GLU A 108 10.79 0.73 14.15
N ALA A 109 10.35 -0.48 14.49
CA ALA A 109 9.85 -1.42 13.52
C ALA A 109 8.63 -0.90 12.76
N SER A 110 8.63 -1.14 11.44
CA SER A 110 7.61 -0.65 10.52
C SER A 110 7.42 0.88 10.50
N GLN A 111 8.41 1.67 10.93
CA GLN A 111 8.33 3.13 10.93
C GLN A 111 8.67 3.68 9.55
N LEU A 112 7.91 4.69 9.10
CA LEU A 112 8.15 5.36 7.82
C LEU A 112 9.51 6.07 7.84
N THR A 113 10.31 5.92 6.78
CA THR A 113 11.63 6.56 6.69
C THR A 113 11.53 7.96 6.06
N VAL A 114 12.61 8.74 6.13
CA VAL A 114 12.73 10.01 5.38
C VAL A 114 12.57 9.79 3.87
N LYS A 115 12.99 8.62 3.36
CA LYS A 115 12.74 8.25 1.98
C LYS A 115 11.24 8.13 1.73
N GLY A 116 10.52 7.37 2.56
CA GLY A 116 9.06 7.19 2.48
C GLY A 116 8.28 8.50 2.51
N ILE A 117 8.68 9.45 3.37
CA ILE A 117 8.13 10.82 3.39
C ILE A 117 8.28 11.48 2.03
N ARG A 118 9.49 11.44 1.44
CA ARG A 118 9.75 12.02 0.11
C ARG A 118 8.91 11.36 -0.98
N GLN A 119 8.67 10.05 -0.90
CA GLN A 119 7.82 9.35 -1.89
C GLN A 119 6.39 9.91 -1.86
N HIS A 120 5.82 10.12 -0.68
CA HIS A 120 4.47 10.67 -0.55
C HIS A 120 4.40 12.18 -0.82
N HIS A 121 5.46 12.96 -0.51
CA HIS A 121 5.59 14.34 -1.00
C HIS A 121 5.51 14.39 -2.53
N ASN A 122 6.32 13.57 -3.21
CA ASN A 122 6.28 13.52 -4.67
C ASN A 122 4.92 13.01 -5.18
N LEU A 123 4.34 12.00 -4.54
CA LEU A 123 3.01 11.52 -4.88
C LEU A 123 1.97 12.64 -4.81
N GLY A 124 1.97 13.45 -3.76
CA GLY A 124 1.07 14.60 -3.61
C GLY A 124 1.24 15.67 -4.68
N ILE A 125 2.50 16.05 -4.99
CA ILE A 125 2.82 17.01 -6.07
C ILE A 125 2.25 16.54 -7.41
N TYR A 126 2.54 15.28 -7.78
CA TYR A 126 2.20 14.77 -9.10
C TYR A 126 0.72 14.40 -9.22
N GLN A 127 0.07 13.94 -8.13
CA GLN A 127 -1.37 13.71 -8.10
C GLN A 127 -2.15 15.03 -8.24
N ARG A 128 -1.70 16.08 -7.54
CA ARG A 128 -2.25 17.43 -7.68
C ARG A 128 -2.11 17.91 -9.12
N LYS A 129 -0.90 17.84 -9.68
CA LYS A 129 -0.61 18.26 -11.05
C LYS A 129 -1.52 17.53 -12.04
N LYS A 130 -1.61 16.20 -11.95
CA LYS A 130 -2.45 15.35 -12.81
C LYS A 130 -3.88 15.90 -12.89
N TYR A 131 -4.52 16.14 -11.74
CA TYR A 131 -5.93 16.54 -11.75
C TYR A 131 -6.19 18.04 -11.91
N LEU A 132 -5.20 18.90 -11.66
CA LEU A 132 -5.27 20.30 -12.10
C LEU A 132 -5.12 20.42 -13.61
N ASP A 133 -4.19 19.68 -14.22
CA ASP A 133 -3.97 19.68 -15.67
C ASP A 133 -5.22 19.12 -16.42
N MET A 134 -6.01 18.26 -15.76
CA MET A 134 -7.31 17.77 -16.25
C MET A 134 -8.48 18.74 -15.97
N GLY A 135 -8.26 19.85 -15.26
CA GLY A 135 -9.31 20.78 -14.87
C GLY A 135 -10.33 20.21 -13.87
N PHE A 136 -9.99 19.12 -13.18
CA PHE A 136 -10.88 18.39 -12.29
C PHE A 136 -10.89 18.94 -10.86
N LEU A 137 -9.70 19.19 -10.30
CA LEU A 137 -9.56 19.72 -8.95
C LEU A 137 -9.60 21.25 -8.91
N PRO A 138 -10.13 21.86 -7.84
CA PRO A 138 -9.95 23.28 -7.61
C PRO A 138 -8.48 23.62 -7.32
N VAL A 139 -8.04 24.82 -7.71
CA VAL A 139 -6.71 25.32 -7.38
C VAL A 139 -6.59 25.53 -5.86
N GLU A 140 -7.61 26.07 -5.23
CA GLU A 140 -7.64 26.26 -3.78
C GLU A 140 -8.24 25.03 -3.07
N TYR A 141 -7.76 24.76 -1.86
CA TYR A 141 -8.33 23.70 -1.03
C TYR A 141 -9.77 24.04 -0.65
N ASP A 142 -10.70 23.16 -1.02
CA ASP A 142 -12.10 23.20 -0.59
C ASP A 142 -12.39 21.96 0.27
N PRO A 143 -12.61 22.10 1.60
CA PRO A 143 -12.85 20.97 2.49
C PRO A 143 -14.14 20.22 2.16
N ARG A 144 -15.06 20.79 1.37
CA ARG A 144 -16.29 20.09 0.93
C ARG A 144 -16.05 19.17 -0.25
N LYS A 145 -14.94 19.34 -0.97
CA LYS A 145 -14.61 18.62 -2.22
C LYS A 145 -13.59 17.49 -2.00
N ILE A 146 -12.82 17.55 -0.92
CA ILE A 146 -11.69 16.67 -0.67
C ILE A 146 -11.89 15.89 0.63
N TYR A 147 -11.88 14.56 0.54
CA TYR A 147 -11.91 13.66 1.70
C TYR A 147 -10.59 12.88 1.78
N ILE A 148 -9.99 12.78 2.96
CA ILE A 148 -8.75 12.03 3.16
C ILE A 148 -8.90 11.10 4.35
N ARG A 149 -8.74 9.80 4.13
CA ARG A 149 -8.73 8.75 5.14
C ARG A 149 -7.39 8.02 5.14
N SER A 150 -6.92 7.64 6.31
CA SER A 150 -5.80 6.73 6.49
C SER A 150 -6.22 5.60 7.43
N THR A 151 -5.56 4.44 7.30
CA THR A 151 -5.54 3.48 8.40
C THR A 151 -4.82 4.08 9.61
N GLU A 152 -4.97 3.44 10.75
CA GLU A 152 -4.46 3.86 12.05
C GLU A 152 -2.94 3.68 12.26
N ARG A 153 -2.24 3.00 11.34
CA ARG A 153 -0.80 2.76 11.46
C ARG A 153 -0.07 4.10 11.34
N SER A 154 0.92 4.31 12.21
CA SER A 154 1.76 5.52 12.19
C SER A 154 2.32 5.80 10.80
N ARG A 155 2.82 4.79 10.10
CA ARG A 155 3.37 4.91 8.73
C ARG A 155 2.34 5.33 7.67
N THR A 156 1.08 4.93 7.78
CA THR A 156 0.04 5.33 6.82
C THR A 156 -0.44 6.74 7.12
N ILE A 157 -0.64 7.08 8.41
CA ILE A 157 -0.96 8.46 8.83
C ILE A 157 0.15 9.43 8.38
N GLN A 158 1.42 9.11 8.62
CA GLN A 158 2.56 9.94 8.22
C GLN A 158 2.70 10.04 6.69
N SER A 159 2.43 8.96 5.97
CA SER A 159 2.37 8.98 4.50
C SER A 159 1.25 9.88 3.99
N SER A 160 0.07 9.82 4.63
CA SER A 160 -1.09 10.67 4.31
C SER A 160 -0.82 12.15 4.64
N GLN A 161 -0.14 12.44 5.74
CA GLN A 161 0.32 13.78 6.10
C GLN A 161 1.30 14.33 5.06
N ALA A 162 2.32 13.54 4.69
CA ALA A 162 3.29 13.91 3.66
C ALA A 162 2.60 14.19 2.32
N PHE A 163 1.71 13.30 1.88
CA PHE A 163 0.91 13.52 0.68
C PHE A 163 0.11 14.82 0.76
N SER A 164 -0.65 15.02 1.84
CA SER A 164 -1.55 16.17 2.02
C SER A 164 -0.82 17.52 2.06
N GLN A 165 0.41 17.55 2.60
CA GLN A 165 1.26 18.74 2.62
C GLN A 165 1.60 19.28 1.23
N THR A 166 1.59 18.43 0.21
CA THR A 166 1.99 18.79 -1.15
C THR A 166 0.84 18.68 -2.16
N PHE A 167 -0.18 17.88 -1.85
CA PHE A 167 -1.41 17.78 -2.65
C PHE A 167 -2.26 19.06 -2.60
N TYR A 168 -2.29 19.73 -1.45
CA TYR A 168 -2.72 21.12 -1.30
C TYR A 168 -1.72 21.81 -0.38
N PRO A 169 -0.68 22.48 -0.91
CA PRO A 169 0.33 23.12 -0.07
C PRO A 169 -0.25 24.35 0.66
N PRO A 170 0.35 24.80 1.78
CA PRO A 170 -0.21 25.84 2.65
C PRO A 170 -0.66 27.12 1.95
N GLU A 171 0.04 27.53 0.89
CA GLU A 171 -0.28 28.69 0.05
C GLU A 171 -1.59 28.55 -0.74
N THR A 172 -2.08 27.33 -0.95
CA THR A 172 -3.36 27.03 -1.63
C THR A 172 -4.53 26.87 -0.68
N ARG A 173 -4.29 26.97 0.62
CA ARG A 173 -5.27 26.76 1.69
C ARG A 173 -5.77 28.10 2.20
N LEU A 174 -6.51 28.86 1.39
CA LEU A 174 -6.83 30.26 1.73
C LEU A 174 -7.88 30.36 2.84
N GLN A 175 -9.03 29.70 2.66
CA GLN A 175 -10.18 29.77 3.57
C GLN A 175 -10.07 28.78 4.74
N GLU A 176 -9.73 27.52 4.43
CA GLU A 176 -9.52 26.48 5.42
C GLU A 176 -8.04 26.06 5.41
N LYS A 177 -7.37 26.13 6.56
CA LYS A 177 -5.93 25.86 6.71
C LYS A 177 -5.65 24.40 7.02
N ILE A 178 -6.60 23.73 7.67
CA ILE A 178 -6.47 22.38 8.20
C ILE A 178 -7.04 21.39 7.18
N ILE A 179 -6.26 20.37 6.87
CA ILE A 179 -6.73 19.22 6.09
C ILE A 179 -6.99 18.09 7.10
N PRO A 180 -8.24 17.70 7.34
CA PRO A 180 -8.55 16.58 8.22
C PRO A 180 -8.12 15.26 7.56
N ILE A 181 -7.41 14.42 8.33
CA ILE A 181 -7.12 13.03 7.97
C ILE A 181 -7.96 12.16 8.91
N TYR A 182 -8.97 11.51 8.35
CA TYR A 182 -9.85 10.63 9.11
C TYR A 182 -9.17 9.28 9.33
N VAL A 183 -9.28 8.75 10.54
CA VAL A 183 -8.71 7.46 10.93
C VAL A 183 -9.78 6.66 11.65
N VAL A 184 -9.90 5.39 11.30
CA VAL A 184 -10.79 4.44 11.97
C VAL A 184 -9.96 3.64 13.00
N PRO A 185 -10.46 3.41 14.23
CA PRO A 185 -9.76 2.59 15.22
C PRO A 185 -9.44 1.19 14.71
N LYS A 186 -8.29 0.63 15.13
CA LYS A 186 -7.80 -0.70 14.73
C LYS A 186 -8.88 -1.79 14.81
N ASP A 187 -9.69 -1.77 15.86
CA ASP A 187 -10.64 -2.84 16.16
C ASP A 187 -11.83 -2.89 15.18
N ILE A 188 -12.07 -1.80 14.44
CA ILE A 188 -13.16 -1.69 13.46
C ILE A 188 -12.66 -1.26 12.07
N GLU A 189 -11.35 -1.31 11.83
CA GLU A 189 -10.77 -0.97 10.54
C GLU A 189 -11.05 -2.07 9.50
N ILE A 190 -11.38 -1.65 8.28
CA ILE A 190 -11.83 -2.49 7.16
C ILE A 190 -11.01 -2.30 5.88
N MET A 191 -10.07 -1.35 5.85
CA MET A 191 -9.18 -1.10 4.71
C MET A 191 -8.08 -2.17 4.52
N PHE A 192 -7.96 -3.13 5.43
CA PHE A 192 -7.00 -4.22 5.36
C PHE A 192 -7.56 -5.49 6.07
N PRO A 193 -6.95 -6.67 5.86
CA PRO A 193 -7.35 -7.92 6.52
C PRO A 193 -7.36 -7.82 8.05
N ASN A 194 -8.52 -7.53 8.63
CA ASN A 194 -8.67 -7.37 10.07
C ASN A 194 -9.11 -8.69 10.74
N ARG A 195 -8.10 -9.46 11.18
CA ARG A 195 -8.26 -10.79 11.79
C ARG A 195 -8.91 -10.79 13.18
N ASP A 196 -8.92 -9.62 13.84
CA ASP A 196 -9.57 -9.43 15.13
C ASP A 196 -11.08 -9.20 14.91
N LEU A 197 -11.42 -8.38 13.91
CA LEU A 197 -12.79 -8.12 13.48
C LEU A 197 -13.45 -9.33 12.79
N CYS A 198 -12.69 -10.08 11.98
CA CYS A 198 -13.21 -11.21 11.21
C CYS A 198 -12.33 -12.45 11.38
N SER A 199 -12.76 -13.34 12.29
CA SER A 199 -12.01 -14.56 12.61
C SER A 199 -11.87 -15.54 11.45
N GLU A 200 -12.81 -15.52 10.49
CA GLU A 200 -12.79 -16.36 9.28
C GLU A 200 -11.61 -16.07 8.36
N ILE A 201 -11.08 -14.84 8.35
CA ILE A 201 -9.87 -14.49 7.59
C ILE A 201 -8.72 -15.40 8.02
N SER A 202 -8.45 -15.50 9.33
CA SER A 202 -7.36 -16.33 9.85
C SER A 202 -7.53 -17.82 9.52
N LYS A 203 -8.76 -18.32 9.43
CA LYS A 203 -9.04 -19.72 9.08
C LYS A 203 -8.75 -19.97 7.60
N ARG A 204 -9.29 -19.13 6.72
CA ARG A 204 -9.08 -19.25 5.27
C ARG A 204 -7.64 -19.01 4.85
N GLU A 205 -6.91 -18.09 5.50
CA GLU A 205 -5.47 -17.90 5.25
C GLU A 205 -4.66 -19.17 5.55
N LYS A 206 -4.98 -19.89 6.64
CA LYS A 206 -4.31 -21.16 6.98
C LYS A 206 -4.58 -22.25 5.96
N ASP A 207 -5.81 -22.36 5.47
CA ASP A 207 -6.15 -23.36 4.45
C ASP A 207 -5.53 -23.01 3.09
N THR A 208 -5.50 -21.72 2.75
CA THR A 208 -4.80 -21.18 1.57
C THR A 208 -3.31 -21.49 1.63
N TYR A 209 -2.68 -21.30 2.79
CA TYR A 209 -1.27 -21.61 2.99
C TYR A 209 -0.95 -23.08 2.72
N LYS A 210 -1.78 -24.02 3.20
CA LYS A 210 -1.61 -25.46 2.91
C LYS A 210 -1.66 -25.74 1.41
N ILE A 211 -2.57 -25.09 0.68
CA ILE A 211 -2.66 -25.23 -0.79
C ILE A 211 -1.41 -24.69 -1.47
N ALA A 212 -0.92 -23.51 -1.05
CA ALA A 212 0.31 -22.93 -1.57
C ALA A 212 1.53 -23.84 -1.32
N LEU A 213 1.61 -24.45 -0.13
CA LEU A 213 2.65 -25.39 0.26
C LEU A 213 2.62 -26.70 -0.56
N VAL A 214 1.42 -27.24 -0.83
CA VAL A 214 1.22 -28.52 -1.53
C VAL A 214 1.50 -28.45 -3.02
N ASN A 215 1.42 -27.26 -3.65
CA ASN A 215 1.64 -27.08 -5.09
C ASN A 215 3.11 -27.18 -5.56
N GLN A 216 3.91 -28.07 -4.97
CA GLN A 216 5.28 -28.50 -5.34
C GLN A 216 6.39 -27.42 -5.35
N THR A 217 6.08 -26.12 -5.37
CA THR A 217 7.07 -25.03 -5.47
C THR A 217 7.87 -24.77 -4.18
N ARG A 218 7.27 -24.99 -2.99
CA ARG A 218 7.98 -24.74 -1.73
C ARG A 218 9.07 -25.78 -1.42
N LEU A 219 8.93 -27.01 -1.91
CA LEU A 219 9.98 -28.03 -1.78
C LEU A 219 11.25 -27.63 -2.52
N SER A 220 11.12 -27.01 -3.71
CA SER A 220 12.29 -26.54 -4.47
C SER A 220 13.00 -25.33 -3.86
N ILE A 221 12.34 -24.56 -2.98
CA ILE A 221 12.91 -23.36 -2.36
C ILE A 221 13.29 -23.54 -0.88
N GLN A 222 13.09 -24.75 -0.32
CA GLN A 222 13.32 -25.05 1.08
C GLN A 222 14.74 -24.68 1.55
N HIS A 223 15.77 -24.95 0.74
CA HIS A 223 17.14 -24.62 1.09
C HIS A 223 17.37 -23.11 1.25
N PHE A 224 16.73 -22.27 0.43
CA PHE A 224 16.81 -20.82 0.53
C PHE A 224 16.11 -20.31 1.81
N GLU A 225 14.95 -20.89 2.14
CA GLU A 225 14.23 -20.58 3.38
C GLU A 225 15.05 -20.99 4.62
N GLU A 226 15.62 -22.19 4.63
CA GLU A 226 16.47 -22.68 5.72
C GLU A 226 17.70 -21.79 5.93
N LYS A 227 18.32 -21.34 4.84
CA LYS A 227 19.43 -20.38 4.89
C LYS A 227 19.00 -19.04 5.47
N ALA A 228 17.83 -18.51 5.07
CA ALA A 228 17.27 -17.29 5.66
C ALA A 228 16.99 -17.44 7.16
N ILE A 229 16.39 -18.56 7.58
CA ILE A 229 16.15 -18.87 9.01
C ILE A 229 17.47 -18.93 9.78
N LYS A 230 18.51 -19.58 9.23
CA LYS A 230 19.83 -19.69 9.87
C LYS A 230 20.47 -18.31 10.07
N ILE A 231 20.46 -17.48 9.04
CA ILE A 231 21.11 -16.16 9.04
C ILE A 231 20.34 -15.15 9.89
N LEU A 232 19.01 -15.12 9.79
CA LEU A 232 18.17 -14.19 10.55
C LEU A 232 17.94 -14.68 12.00
N GLY A 233 17.90 -15.99 12.23
CA GLY A 233 17.76 -16.58 13.57
C GLY A 233 16.33 -16.61 14.11
N PHE A 234 15.32 -16.50 13.24
CA PHE A 234 13.93 -16.68 13.62
C PHE A 234 13.16 -17.42 12.53
N LYS A 235 12.07 -18.07 12.93
CA LYS A 235 11.07 -18.62 12.00
C LYS A 235 9.87 -17.69 11.94
N SER A 236 9.32 -17.53 10.74
CA SER A 236 8.07 -16.78 10.51
C SER A 236 6.95 -17.30 11.40
N LYS A 237 6.21 -16.40 12.05
CA LYS A 237 5.11 -16.77 12.98
C LYS A 237 3.91 -17.37 12.24
N HIS A 238 3.74 -16.97 10.99
CA HIS A 238 2.62 -17.37 10.14
C HIS A 238 3.09 -18.22 8.95
N GLU A 239 4.35 -18.68 8.99
CA GLU A 239 4.99 -19.52 7.98
C GLU A 239 5.14 -18.89 6.58
N TRP A 240 4.68 -17.65 6.39
CA TRP A 240 4.86 -16.87 5.16
C TRP A 240 6.31 -16.39 5.00
N LEU A 241 6.81 -16.39 3.77
CA LEU A 241 8.17 -15.94 3.44
C LEU A 241 8.33 -14.41 3.49
N GLU A 242 7.21 -13.68 3.50
CA GLU A 242 7.17 -12.21 3.63
C GLU A 242 8.05 -11.72 4.79
N ASP A 243 8.06 -12.40 5.94
CA ASP A 243 8.84 -11.97 7.11
C ASP A 243 10.35 -11.86 6.80
N TYR A 244 10.88 -12.70 5.91
CA TYR A 244 12.28 -12.66 5.48
C TYR A 244 12.50 -11.69 4.32
N VAL A 245 11.57 -11.69 3.37
CA VAL A 245 11.67 -10.85 2.16
C VAL A 245 11.45 -9.37 2.47
N ASP A 246 10.65 -9.03 3.47
CA ASP A 246 10.50 -7.64 3.95
C ASP A 246 11.85 -7.07 4.44
N ILE A 247 12.63 -7.85 5.20
CA ILE A 247 13.97 -7.44 5.66
C ILE A 247 14.91 -7.20 4.48
N MET A 248 14.92 -8.12 3.51
CA MET A 248 15.76 -8.01 2.31
C MET A 248 15.34 -6.83 1.44
N ASN A 249 14.04 -6.62 1.22
CA ASN A 249 13.48 -5.49 0.48
C ASN A 249 13.88 -4.15 1.11
N CYS A 250 13.73 -4.01 2.42
CA CYS A 250 14.14 -2.79 3.13
C CYS A 250 15.64 -2.52 2.95
N ARG A 251 16.50 -3.54 3.07
CA ARG A 251 17.95 -3.39 2.86
C ARG A 251 18.28 -3.02 1.43
N ILE A 252 17.71 -3.71 0.44
CA ILE A 252 17.88 -3.42 -1.00
C ILE A 252 17.47 -1.98 -1.31
N CYS A 253 16.30 -1.55 -0.82
CA CYS A 253 15.79 -0.20 -1.05
C CYS A 253 16.62 0.91 -0.40
N HIS A 254 17.47 0.58 0.56
CA HIS A 254 18.39 1.52 1.22
C HIS A 254 19.85 1.30 0.79
N ASN A 255 20.11 0.46 -0.21
CA ASN A 255 21.45 0.08 -0.66
C ASN A 255 22.33 -0.46 0.48
N ILE A 256 21.72 -1.22 1.39
CA ILE A 256 22.38 -1.90 2.51
C ILE A 256 22.65 -3.35 2.09
N SER A 257 23.81 -3.88 2.46
CA SER A 257 24.16 -5.29 2.21
C SER A 257 23.10 -6.22 2.79
N LEU A 258 22.88 -7.36 2.14
CA LEU A 258 21.97 -8.38 2.67
C LEU A 258 22.52 -8.98 3.99
N PRO A 259 21.65 -9.55 4.84
CA PRO A 259 22.05 -10.09 6.14
C PRO A 259 23.17 -11.13 6.06
N CYS A 260 24.09 -11.09 7.02
CA CYS A 260 25.18 -12.05 7.18
C CYS A 260 25.27 -12.53 8.63
N ARG A 261 25.64 -13.79 8.84
CA ARG A 261 25.94 -14.35 10.15
C ARG A 261 27.05 -15.40 10.04
N ASN A 262 28.06 -15.30 10.91
CA ASN A 262 29.17 -16.26 10.99
C ASN A 262 29.89 -16.53 9.66
N GLY A 263 30.10 -15.49 8.84
CA GLY A 263 30.78 -15.59 7.55
C GLY A 263 29.91 -16.06 6.38
N GLU A 264 28.65 -16.40 6.62
CA GLU A 264 27.67 -16.72 5.57
C GLU A 264 26.69 -15.56 5.38
N CYS A 265 26.42 -15.19 4.13
CA CYS A 265 25.53 -14.09 3.77
C CYS A 265 24.37 -14.58 2.90
N LEU A 266 23.23 -13.91 3.03
CA LEU A 266 22.19 -13.94 2.01
C LEU A 266 22.72 -13.24 0.76
N THR A 267 22.44 -13.83 -0.39
CA THR A 267 22.85 -13.38 -1.71
C THR A 267 21.65 -12.86 -2.49
N ILE A 268 21.91 -12.15 -3.59
CA ILE A 268 20.85 -11.73 -4.50
C ILE A 268 20.09 -12.94 -5.08
N GLU A 269 20.76 -14.08 -5.25
CA GLU A 269 20.09 -15.31 -5.70
C GLU A 269 19.09 -15.81 -4.64
N ASP A 270 19.52 -15.86 -3.36
CA ASP A 270 18.61 -16.23 -2.26
C ASP A 270 17.40 -15.29 -2.22
N TYR A 271 17.63 -13.99 -2.37
CA TYR A 271 16.56 -12.99 -2.46
C TYR A 271 15.62 -13.26 -3.63
N ASN A 272 16.14 -13.48 -4.84
CA ASN A 272 15.31 -13.67 -6.03
C ASN A 272 14.39 -14.88 -5.91
N GLN A 273 14.90 -15.99 -5.37
CA GLN A 273 14.13 -17.21 -5.18
C GLN A 273 13.03 -17.03 -4.12
N LEU A 274 13.38 -16.42 -2.99
CA LEU A 274 12.42 -16.13 -1.92
C LEU A 274 11.38 -15.10 -2.38
N TRP A 275 11.81 -14.04 -3.06
CA TRP A 275 10.93 -13.01 -3.61
C TRP A 275 9.92 -13.59 -4.58
N TYR A 276 10.38 -14.35 -5.59
CA TYR A 276 9.48 -14.98 -6.55
C TYR A 276 8.47 -15.89 -5.86
N GLN A 277 8.88 -16.68 -4.86
CA GLN A 277 7.96 -17.52 -4.10
C GLN A 277 6.96 -16.67 -3.29
N THR A 278 7.38 -15.57 -2.67
CA THR A 278 6.46 -14.67 -1.95
C THR A 278 5.43 -14.03 -2.90
N GLN A 279 5.82 -13.71 -4.14
CA GLN A 279 4.89 -13.23 -5.17
C GLN A 279 3.83 -14.30 -5.54
N LEU A 280 4.23 -15.58 -5.60
CA LEU A 280 3.28 -16.68 -5.75
C LEU A 280 2.36 -16.81 -4.53
N GLU A 281 2.91 -16.73 -3.32
CA GLU A 281 2.14 -16.76 -2.06
C GLU A 281 1.09 -15.65 -2.02
N ASN A 282 1.43 -14.42 -2.47
CA ASN A 282 0.47 -13.32 -2.64
C ASN A 282 -0.69 -13.70 -3.57
N ARG A 283 -0.40 -14.33 -4.71
CA ARG A 283 -1.45 -14.78 -5.64
C ARG A 283 -2.43 -15.74 -4.95
N TYR A 284 -1.93 -16.68 -4.14
CA TYR A 284 -2.81 -17.56 -3.35
C TYR A 284 -3.59 -16.78 -2.28
N LEU A 285 -2.92 -15.91 -1.53
CA LEU A 285 -3.50 -15.15 -0.42
C LEU A 285 -4.65 -14.24 -0.86
N PHE A 286 -4.57 -13.67 -2.06
CA PHE A 286 -5.54 -12.69 -2.54
C PHE A 286 -6.50 -13.23 -3.61
N ARG A 287 -6.22 -14.39 -4.24
CA ARG A 287 -7.12 -15.01 -5.24
C ARG A 287 -7.77 -16.32 -4.82
N THR A 288 -7.45 -16.87 -3.65
CA THR A 288 -8.22 -18.00 -3.13
C THR A 288 -9.66 -17.59 -2.92
N ASP A 289 -10.59 -18.43 -3.38
CA ASP A 289 -12.01 -18.09 -3.49
C ASP A 289 -12.58 -17.55 -2.16
N GLY A 290 -13.13 -16.34 -2.26
CA GLY A 290 -13.75 -15.60 -1.18
C GLY A 290 -12.82 -15.01 -0.12
N LEU A 291 -11.49 -15.19 -0.23
CA LEU A 291 -10.58 -14.62 0.76
C LEU A 291 -10.45 -13.10 0.61
N ALA A 292 -10.26 -12.56 -0.59
CA ALA A 292 -10.22 -11.11 -0.80
C ALA A 292 -11.54 -10.41 -0.39
N GLN A 293 -12.68 -11.10 -0.56
CA GLN A 293 -14.00 -10.61 -0.14
C GLN A 293 -14.04 -10.43 1.39
N LEU A 294 -13.56 -11.43 2.15
CA LEU A 294 -13.48 -11.32 3.62
C LEU A 294 -12.46 -10.28 4.08
N GLN A 295 -11.39 -10.07 3.31
CA GLN A 295 -10.31 -9.16 3.67
C GLN A 295 -10.69 -7.68 3.55
N ILE A 296 -11.35 -7.27 2.46
CA ILE A 296 -11.70 -5.85 2.23
C ILE A 296 -13.12 -5.63 1.69
N GLY A 297 -13.98 -6.64 1.63
CA GLY A 297 -15.31 -6.51 1.01
C GLY A 297 -16.19 -5.44 1.67
N LEU A 298 -16.04 -5.22 2.99
CA LEU A 298 -16.71 -4.10 3.68
C LEU A 298 -16.16 -2.74 3.23
N PHE A 299 -14.85 -2.62 3.02
CA PHE A 299 -14.25 -1.40 2.48
C PHE A 299 -14.61 -1.17 1.02
N LEU A 300 -14.72 -2.23 0.22
CA LEU A 300 -15.22 -2.15 -1.15
C LEU A 300 -16.65 -1.62 -1.19
N LYS A 301 -17.51 -2.08 -0.28
CA LYS A 301 -18.85 -1.52 -0.11
C LYS A 301 -18.81 -0.04 0.25
N GLU A 302 -17.94 0.37 1.16
CA GLU A 302 -17.78 1.78 1.50
C GLU A 302 -17.36 2.63 0.29
N LEU A 303 -16.40 2.16 -0.51
CA LEU A 303 -15.98 2.87 -1.74
C LEU A 303 -17.16 3.07 -2.70
N ILE A 304 -17.95 2.02 -2.93
CA ILE A 304 -19.14 2.06 -3.79
C ILE A 304 -20.20 3.01 -3.22
N ASP A 305 -20.53 2.90 -1.94
CA ASP A 305 -21.57 3.72 -1.31
C ASP A 305 -21.19 5.21 -1.37
N ARG A 306 -19.90 5.54 -1.15
CA ARG A 306 -19.42 6.93 -1.23
C ARG A 306 -19.40 7.46 -2.66
N ALA A 307 -19.04 6.64 -3.63
CA ALA A 307 -19.16 7.00 -5.04
C ALA A 307 -20.62 7.29 -5.39
N GLU A 308 -21.57 6.45 -4.99
CA GLU A 308 -23.00 6.69 -5.18
C GLU A 308 -23.46 7.99 -4.51
N MET A 309 -23.00 8.27 -3.29
CA MET A 309 -23.31 9.52 -2.58
C MET A 309 -22.78 10.76 -3.32
N ALA A 310 -21.59 10.70 -3.90
CA ALA A 310 -21.07 11.81 -4.70
C ALA A 310 -21.86 11.96 -6.01
N LEU A 311 -22.12 10.85 -6.69
CA LEU A 311 -22.81 10.82 -7.98
C LEU A 311 -24.29 11.24 -7.90
N ASN A 312 -24.96 10.98 -6.78
CA ASN A 312 -26.35 11.41 -6.54
C ASN A 312 -26.45 12.80 -5.88
N GLY A 313 -25.32 13.43 -5.53
CA GLY A 313 -25.26 14.76 -4.94
C GLY A 313 -25.55 14.83 -3.44
N THR A 314 -25.65 13.70 -2.74
CA THR A 314 -25.76 13.68 -1.26
C THR A 314 -24.43 13.95 -0.56
N SER A 315 -23.31 13.74 -1.26
CA SER A 315 -21.97 14.17 -0.87
C SER A 315 -21.44 15.19 -1.86
N SER A 316 -20.73 16.21 -1.37
CA SER A 316 -20.03 17.19 -2.22
C SER A 316 -18.57 16.82 -2.52
N TYR A 317 -18.07 15.72 -1.94
CA TYR A 317 -16.72 15.24 -2.21
C TYR A 317 -16.59 14.81 -3.67
N VAL A 318 -15.57 15.32 -4.36
CA VAL A 318 -15.23 14.91 -5.73
C VAL A 318 -13.96 14.06 -5.77
N TYR A 319 -13.06 14.26 -4.79
CA TYR A 319 -11.82 13.50 -4.67
C TYR A 319 -11.68 12.93 -3.27
N GLU A 320 -11.46 11.63 -3.20
CA GLU A 320 -11.26 10.90 -1.95
C GLU A 320 -9.92 10.17 -1.98
N HIS A 321 -9.12 10.30 -0.93
CA HIS A 321 -7.83 9.65 -0.81
C HIS A 321 -7.80 8.69 0.37
N TYR A 322 -7.33 7.47 0.13
CA TYR A 322 -7.26 6.40 1.12
C TYR A 322 -5.83 5.89 1.22
N THR A 323 -5.15 6.20 2.33
CA THR A 323 -3.80 5.70 2.59
C THR A 323 -3.85 4.43 3.43
N GLY A 324 -3.41 3.32 2.84
CA GLY A 324 -3.41 1.99 3.44
C GLY A 324 -2.15 1.19 3.13
N HIS A 325 -2.34 -0.07 2.78
CA HIS A 325 -1.30 -1.08 2.72
C HIS A 325 -1.23 -1.74 1.33
N ASP A 326 -0.18 -2.52 1.10
CA ASP A 326 -0.18 -3.54 0.04
C ASP A 326 -1.41 -4.46 0.17
N SER A 327 -1.72 -4.88 1.40
CA SER A 327 -2.92 -5.63 1.76
C SER A 327 -4.24 -4.84 1.64
N THR A 328 -4.21 -3.57 1.25
CA THR A 328 -5.38 -2.82 0.76
C THR A 328 -5.49 -2.94 -0.77
N LEU A 329 -4.38 -2.74 -1.47
CA LEU A 329 -4.36 -2.69 -2.94
C LEU A 329 -4.50 -4.08 -3.59
N LEU A 330 -3.78 -5.08 -3.07
CA LEU A 330 -3.76 -6.43 -3.63
C LEU A 330 -5.16 -7.08 -3.64
N PRO A 331 -5.92 -7.14 -2.54
CA PRO A 331 -7.25 -7.73 -2.61
C PRO A 331 -8.22 -6.89 -3.44
N TYR A 332 -8.07 -5.56 -3.51
CA TYR A 332 -8.88 -4.74 -4.43
C TYR A 332 -8.62 -5.14 -5.89
N LEU A 333 -7.35 -5.21 -6.30
CA LEU A 333 -6.94 -5.65 -7.63
C LEU A 333 -7.46 -7.07 -7.94
N ALA A 334 -7.42 -7.98 -6.98
CA ALA A 334 -7.96 -9.33 -7.13
C ALA A 334 -9.48 -9.32 -7.38
N LEU A 335 -10.24 -8.50 -6.61
CA LEU A 335 -11.70 -8.41 -6.73
C LEU A 335 -12.17 -7.81 -8.06
N ILE A 336 -11.36 -6.96 -8.69
CA ILE A 336 -11.61 -6.47 -10.05
C ILE A 336 -10.99 -7.39 -11.13
N GLY A 337 -10.55 -8.59 -10.76
CA GLY A 337 -10.10 -9.65 -11.67
C GLY A 337 -8.66 -9.51 -12.18
N GLN A 338 -7.84 -8.66 -11.57
CA GLN A 338 -6.42 -8.54 -11.96
C GLN A 338 -5.57 -9.69 -11.41
N ASP A 339 -4.42 -9.91 -12.06
CA ASP A 339 -3.38 -10.71 -11.47
C ASP A 339 -2.64 -9.92 -10.38
N VAL A 340 -2.45 -10.57 -9.24
CA VAL A 340 -1.91 -9.98 -8.01
C VAL A 340 -0.59 -10.65 -7.61
N PHE A 341 0.12 -11.15 -8.61
CA PHE A 341 1.45 -11.72 -8.46
C PHE A 341 2.48 -10.68 -8.02
N THR A 342 2.45 -9.48 -8.60
CA THR A 342 3.45 -8.47 -8.31
C THR A 342 3.08 -7.69 -7.05
N TRP A 343 3.87 -7.82 -5.98
CA TRP A 343 3.76 -6.99 -4.78
C TRP A 343 3.84 -5.50 -5.16
N PRO A 344 2.85 -4.68 -4.76
CA PRO A 344 2.86 -3.26 -5.01
C PRO A 344 4.10 -2.58 -4.43
N PRO A 345 4.87 -1.84 -5.25
CA PRO A 345 5.97 -0.98 -4.77
C PRO A 345 5.53 0.00 -3.67
N TYR A 346 6.47 0.55 -2.90
CA TYR A 346 6.16 1.65 -1.99
C TYR A 346 5.55 2.85 -2.72
N ALA A 347 4.61 3.54 -2.08
CA ALA A 347 3.83 4.64 -2.67
C ALA A 347 3.03 4.27 -3.94
N SER A 348 2.75 2.97 -4.14
CA SER A 348 1.82 2.52 -5.19
C SER A 348 0.46 3.14 -5.01
N HIS A 349 -0.21 3.43 -6.12
CA HIS A 349 -1.51 4.09 -6.13
C HIS A 349 -2.44 3.48 -7.18
N ILE A 350 -3.72 3.40 -6.81
CA ILE A 350 -4.83 3.03 -7.68
C ILE A 350 -5.77 4.22 -7.74
N ASP A 351 -5.98 4.78 -8.93
CA ASP A 351 -7.00 5.79 -9.17
C ASP A 351 -8.24 5.14 -9.77
N ILE A 352 -9.34 5.19 -9.04
CA ILE A 352 -10.67 4.77 -9.46
C ILE A 352 -11.38 6.02 -9.96
N GLU A 353 -11.50 6.15 -11.28
CA GLU A 353 -11.93 7.37 -11.94
C GLU A 353 -13.31 7.15 -12.58
N ILE A 354 -14.30 7.96 -12.20
CA ILE A 354 -15.64 7.93 -12.77
C ILE A 354 -15.85 9.14 -13.69
N TYR A 355 -16.31 8.88 -14.90
CA TYR A 355 -16.53 9.83 -15.97
C TYR A 355 -18.01 9.89 -16.36
N SER A 356 -18.44 11.05 -16.87
CA SER A 356 -19.70 11.20 -17.59
C SER A 356 -19.44 11.29 -19.09
N PHE A 357 -20.19 10.51 -19.88
CA PHE A 357 -20.22 10.56 -21.33
C PHE A 357 -21.66 10.31 -21.80
N GLU A 358 -22.21 11.19 -22.65
CA GLU A 358 -23.59 11.09 -23.16
C GLU A 358 -24.68 10.87 -22.09
N ARG A 359 -24.50 11.49 -20.90
CA ARG A 359 -25.36 11.35 -19.70
C ARG A 359 -25.30 9.99 -18.99
N GLU A 360 -24.49 9.06 -19.48
CA GLU A 360 -24.17 7.81 -18.80
C GLU A 360 -22.90 7.98 -17.94
N ARG A 361 -22.69 7.04 -17.02
CA ARG A 361 -21.54 7.01 -16.12
C ARG A 361 -20.63 5.84 -16.44
N TYR A 362 -19.35 6.12 -16.49
CA TYR A 362 -18.31 5.18 -16.87
C TYR A 362 -17.20 5.18 -15.83
N ILE A 363 -16.58 4.03 -15.62
CA ILE A 363 -15.47 3.86 -14.68
C ILE A 363 -14.24 3.31 -15.39
N ARG A 364 -13.10 3.84 -14.98
CA ARG A 364 -11.77 3.35 -15.30
C ARG A 364 -10.97 3.20 -14.02
N VAL A 365 -10.10 2.20 -13.98
CA VAL A 365 -9.13 2.04 -12.90
C VAL A 365 -7.73 2.19 -13.49
N VAL A 366 -6.88 2.99 -12.84
CA VAL A 366 -5.49 3.22 -13.23
C VAL A 366 -4.61 2.78 -12.07
N TYR A 367 -3.73 1.80 -12.28
CA TYR A 367 -2.77 1.33 -11.30
C TYR A 367 -1.37 1.74 -11.71
N ASN A 368 -0.70 2.58 -10.90
CA ASN A 368 0.67 3.03 -11.16
C ASN A 368 0.87 3.57 -12.61
N ASN A 369 -0.06 4.43 -13.06
CA ASN A 369 -0.15 5.03 -14.40
C ASN A 369 -0.58 4.12 -15.56
N GLU A 370 -0.89 2.85 -15.31
CA GLU A 370 -1.37 1.94 -16.33
C GLU A 370 -2.88 1.71 -16.16
N VAL A 371 -3.63 1.84 -17.25
CA VAL A 371 -5.07 1.50 -17.24
C VAL A 371 -5.18 -0.01 -17.06
N VAL A 372 -5.85 -0.45 -16.00
CA VAL A 372 -6.09 -1.87 -15.79
C VAL A 372 -7.30 -2.32 -16.59
N SER A 373 -7.21 -3.51 -17.19
CA SER A 373 -8.36 -4.16 -17.81
C SER A 373 -9.40 -4.46 -16.73
N LEU A 374 -10.69 -4.37 -17.04
CA LEU A 374 -11.76 -4.71 -16.09
C LEU A 374 -12.53 -5.91 -16.65
N PRO A 375 -12.03 -7.14 -16.48
CA PRO A 375 -12.67 -8.36 -17.01
C PRO A 375 -14.05 -8.65 -16.39
N ILE A 376 -14.44 -7.86 -15.40
CA ILE A 376 -15.70 -7.96 -14.65
C ILE A 376 -16.88 -7.31 -15.37
N CYS A 377 -16.65 -6.63 -16.50
CA CYS A 377 -17.70 -5.94 -17.25
C CYS A 377 -17.32 -5.73 -18.73
N HIS A 378 -18.29 -5.28 -19.53
CA HIS A 378 -18.05 -4.96 -20.92
C HIS A 378 -17.32 -3.61 -21.05
N GLN A 379 -16.22 -3.59 -21.82
CA GLN A 379 -15.40 -2.39 -21.98
C GLN A 379 -15.57 -1.73 -23.35
N VAL A 380 -15.80 -0.42 -23.35
CA VAL A 380 -15.79 0.45 -24.54
C VAL A 380 -14.79 1.58 -24.29
N ASP A 381 -13.85 1.80 -25.21
CA ASP A 381 -12.76 2.78 -25.09
C ASP A 381 -11.92 2.64 -23.80
N GLY A 382 -11.83 1.43 -23.25
CA GLY A 382 -11.14 1.15 -21.99
C GLY A 382 -11.94 1.50 -20.73
N PHE A 383 -13.22 1.84 -20.86
CA PHE A 383 -14.13 2.11 -19.76
C PHE A 383 -15.17 1.01 -19.59
N CYS A 384 -15.57 0.80 -18.35
CA CYS A 384 -16.72 0.01 -17.96
C CYS A 384 -17.92 0.90 -17.66
N LYS A 385 -19.16 0.44 -17.86
CA LYS A 385 -20.31 1.15 -17.27
C LYS A 385 -20.24 1.09 -15.75
N TRP A 386 -20.50 2.20 -15.08
CA TRP A 386 -20.46 2.27 -13.61
C TRP A 386 -21.41 1.24 -12.97
N GLU A 387 -22.62 1.07 -13.51
CA GLU A 387 -23.60 0.11 -13.00
C GLU A 387 -23.11 -1.34 -13.12
N GLU A 388 -22.47 -1.73 -14.23
CA GLU A 388 -21.91 -3.08 -14.38
C GLU A 388 -20.80 -3.36 -13.36
N TYR A 389 -19.89 -2.40 -13.16
CA TYR A 389 -18.84 -2.48 -12.16
C TYR A 389 -19.41 -2.60 -10.74
N LYS A 390 -20.37 -1.74 -10.40
CA LYS A 390 -21.04 -1.69 -9.10
C LYS A 390 -21.76 -3.00 -8.81
N ASP A 391 -22.62 -3.46 -9.71
CA ASP A 391 -23.43 -4.66 -9.53
C ASP A 391 -22.56 -5.92 -9.41
N TYR A 392 -21.51 -6.02 -10.23
CA TYR A 392 -20.57 -7.12 -10.13
C TYR A 392 -19.91 -7.16 -8.75
N LEU A 393 -19.40 -6.03 -8.26
CA LEU A 393 -18.65 -5.98 -7.01
C LEU A 393 -19.54 -6.10 -5.77
N LEU A 394 -20.76 -5.55 -5.79
CA LEU A 394 -21.73 -5.78 -4.72
C LEU A 394 -22.12 -7.26 -4.62
N LYS A 395 -22.22 -7.96 -5.76
CA LYS A 395 -22.57 -9.38 -5.80
C LYS A 395 -21.41 -10.32 -5.46
N ASN A 396 -20.20 -10.01 -5.94
CA ASN A 396 -19.06 -10.93 -5.92
C ASN A 396 -17.88 -10.45 -5.07
N GLY A 397 -17.89 -9.20 -4.60
CA GLY A 397 -16.78 -8.59 -3.85
C GLY A 397 -17.11 -8.26 -2.39
N VAL A 398 -18.39 -8.10 -2.06
CA VAL A 398 -18.86 -7.72 -0.73
C VAL A 398 -19.36 -8.94 0.03
N VAL A 399 -18.88 -9.11 1.27
CA VAL A 399 -19.36 -10.13 2.20
C VAL A 399 -20.48 -9.62 3.09
N SER A 400 -21.38 -10.51 3.50
CA SER A 400 -22.36 -10.19 4.54
C SER A 400 -21.69 -9.97 5.89
N LEU A 401 -22.16 -9.01 6.68
CA LEU A 401 -21.69 -8.78 8.06
C LEU A 401 -21.80 -10.06 8.92
N ASN A 402 -22.74 -10.95 8.61
CA ASN A 402 -22.93 -12.21 9.35
C ASN A 402 -21.79 -13.22 9.15
N GLU A 403 -21.01 -13.08 8.07
CA GLU A 403 -19.84 -13.94 7.80
C GLU A 403 -18.62 -13.52 8.61
N CYS A 404 -18.54 -12.26 9.03
CA CYS A 404 -17.45 -11.74 9.84
C CYS A 404 -17.92 -11.50 11.28
N LYS A 405 -17.59 -12.46 12.15
CA LYS A 405 -17.79 -12.33 13.59
C LYS A 405 -16.47 -11.95 14.28
N PRO A 406 -16.48 -10.93 15.17
CA PRO A 406 -15.32 -10.59 15.98
C PRO A 406 -14.93 -11.77 16.87
N LYS A 407 -13.64 -11.88 17.18
CA LYS A 407 -13.11 -12.93 18.06
C LYS A 407 -13.45 -12.71 19.52
#